data_AF-A0A1G4TU77-F1
#
_entry.id   AF-A0A1G4TU77-F1
#
_cell.length_a   1.000
_cell.length_b   1.000
_cell.length_c   1.000
_cell.angle_alpha   90.00
_cell.angle_beta   90.00
_cell.angle_gamma   90.00
#
_symmetry.space_group_name_H-M   'P 1'
#
loop_
_entity.id
_entity.type
_entity.pdbx_description
1 polymer ?
#
loop_
_entity_poly.entity_id
_entity_poly.type
_entity_poly.pdbx_seq_one_letter_code
_entity_poly.pdbx_strand_id
1 'polypeptide(L)' 'MAMTVKEIRKLTGLSQSDFGKFYNIPLPTIKKWETKTDSPNYRECPVYVNQLLEKAVRIDFLHEN' A
#
# COMPACT_ATOMS: atom_id res chain seq x y z
N MET A 1 -3.23 -6.25 14.19
CA MET A 1 -3.18 -4.95 13.48
C MET A 1 -3.00 -5.23 12.00
N ALA A 2 -3.69 -4.50 11.12
CA ALA A 2 -3.50 -4.66 9.67
C ALA A 2 -2.17 -4.03 9.24
N MET A 3 -1.49 -4.62 8.25
CA MET A 3 -0.26 -4.06 7.70
C MET A 3 -0.51 -2.67 7.09
N THR A 4 0.48 -1.78 7.17
CA THR A 4 0.42 -0.49 6.49
C THR A 4 0.68 -0.65 4.99
N VAL A 5 0.19 0.29 4.16
CA VAL A 5 0.46 0.31 2.71
C VAL A 5 1.95 0.25 2.39
N LYS A 6 2.78 0.90 3.21
CA LYS A 6 4.25 0.90 3.04
C LYS A 6 4.86 -0.48 3.24
N GLU A 7 4.40 -1.22 4.25
CA GLU A 7 4.86 -2.59 4.53
C GLU A 7 4.37 -3.53 3.43
N ILE A 8 3.10 -3.43 3.04
CA ILE A 8 2.49 -4.20 1.95
C ILE A 8 3.27 -3.99 0.65
N ARG A 9 3.53 -2.75 0.25
CA ARG A 9 4.30 -2.46 -0.98
C ARG A 9 5.71 -3.04 -0.92
N LYS A 10 6.38 -2.98 0.23
CA LYS A 10 7.74 -3.52 0.36
C LYS A 10 7.82 -5.03 0.09
N LEU A 11 6.74 -5.78 0.29
CA LEU A 11 6.68 -7.21 -0.06
C LEU A 11 6.83 -7.44 -1.58
N THR A 12 6.41 -6.48 -2.40
CA THR A 12 6.42 -6.59 -3.87
C THR A 12 7.77 -6.22 -4.50
N GLY A 13 8.66 -5.56 -3.76
CA GLY A 13 9.87 -4.93 -4.30
C GLY A 13 9.63 -3.70 -5.18
N LEU A 14 8.38 -3.29 -5.41
CA LEU A 14 8.04 -2.16 -6.28
C LEU A 14 8.30 -0.79 -5.63
N SER A 15 8.66 0.18 -6.49
CA SER A 15 8.64 1.59 -6.13
C SER A 15 7.21 2.08 -5.85
N GLN A 16 7.03 3.25 -5.21
CA GLN A 16 5.70 3.82 -4.99
C GLN A 16 4.95 4.08 -6.30
N SER A 17 5.66 4.53 -7.35
CA SER A 17 5.06 4.78 -8.66
C SER A 17 4.63 3.49 -9.35
N ASP A 18 5.45 2.45 -9.30
CA ASP A 18 5.13 1.19 -9.99
C ASP A 18 4.04 0.42 -9.25
N PHE A 19 4.05 0.45 -7.91
CA PHE A 19 2.96 -0.10 -7.10
C PHE A 19 1.63 0.60 -7.37
N GLY A 20 1.65 1.94 -7.44
CA GLY A 20 0.47 2.73 -7.80
C GLY A 20 -0.06 2.40 -9.19
N LYS A 21 0.83 2.26 -10.19
CA LYS A 21 0.43 1.83 -11.54
C LYS A 21 -0.18 0.42 -11.55
N PHE A 22 0.45 -0.52 -10.84
CA PHE A 22 0.03 -1.93 -10.83
C PHE A 22 -1.39 -2.10 -10.27
N TYR A 23 -1.69 -1.47 -9.13
CA TYR A 23 -3.01 -1.53 -8.50
C TYR A 23 -3.97 -0.41 -8.92
N ASN A 24 -3.60 0.39 -9.93
CA ASN A 24 -4.36 1.55 -10.39
C ASN A 24 -4.72 2.55 -9.28
N ILE A 25 -3.75 2.83 -8.39
CA ILE A 25 -3.85 3.79 -7.30
C ILE A 25 -3.01 5.02 -7.66
N PRO A 26 -3.57 6.24 -7.63
CA PRO A 26 -2.80 7.44 -7.90
C PRO A 26 -1.58 7.57 -6.98
N LEU A 27 -0.41 7.86 -7.54
CA LEU A 27 0.82 8.06 -6.77
C LEU A 27 0.66 9.06 -5.61
N PRO A 28 -0.06 10.19 -5.73
CA PRO A 28 -0.31 11.08 -4.60
C PRO A 28 -1.02 10.39 -3.42
N THR A 29 -1.91 9.43 -3.69
CA THR A 29 -2.61 8.66 -2.66
C THR A 29 -1.62 7.75 -1.92
N ILE A 30 -0.78 7.00 -2.66
CA ILE A 30 0.28 6.16 -2.06
C ILE A 30 1.21 7.01 -1.20
N LYS A 31 1.66 8.17 -1.70
CA LYS A 31 2.52 9.08 -0.92
C LYS A 31 1.88 9.49 0.39
N LYS A 32 0.60 9.91 0.38
CA LYS A 32 -0.12 10.32 1.61
C LYS A 32 -0.28 9.16 2.60
N TRP A 33 -0.59 7.95 2.12
CA TRP A 33 -0.74 6.76 2.95
C TRP A 33 0.58 6.28 3.57
N GLU A 34 1.71 6.48 2.89
CA GLU A 34 3.04 6.08 3.40
C GLU A 34 3.82 7.20 4.11
N THR A 35 3.25 8.41 4.16
CA THR A 35 3.82 9.55 4.87
C THR A 35 3.76 9.30 6.38
N LYS A 36 4.68 9.91 7.14
CA LYS A 36 4.67 9.81 8.62
C LYS A 36 3.42 10.47 9.21
N THR A 37 2.91 9.93 10.30
CA THR A 37 1.66 10.35 10.95
C THR A 37 1.68 11.77 11.51
N ASP A 38 2.87 12.33 11.76
CA ASP A 38 3.10 13.70 12.23
C ASP A 38 3.12 14.74 11.09
N SER A 39 3.07 14.31 9.84
CA SER A 39 3.10 15.20 8.68
C SER A 39 1.72 15.78 8.38
N PRO A 40 1.61 17.07 7.98
CA PRO A 40 0.35 17.64 7.49
C PRO A 40 -0.15 16.98 6.18
N ASN A 41 0.71 16.26 5.48
CA ASN A 41 0.37 15.53 4.26
C ASN A 41 -0.06 14.08 4.53
N TYR A 42 -0.06 13.65 5.79
CA TYR A 42 -0.50 12.31 6.15
C TYR A 42 -1.99 12.13 5.89
N ARG A 43 -2.34 10.97 5.34
CA ARG A 43 -3.71 10.49 5.33
C ARG A 43 -3.70 9.03 5.74
N GLU A 44 -4.49 8.69 6.75
CA GLU A 44 -4.67 7.29 7.10
C GLU A 44 -5.36 6.54 5.94
N CYS A 45 -4.80 5.39 5.57
CA CYS A 45 -5.43 4.49 4.63
C CYS A 45 -6.58 3.77 5.35
N PRO A 46 -7.82 3.75 4.80
CA PRO A 46 -8.91 3.03 5.41
C PRO A 46 -8.54 1.56 5.67
N VAL A 47 -8.90 1.04 6.84
CA VAL A 47 -8.50 -0.31 7.28
C VAL A 47 -8.86 -1.40 6.27
N TYR A 48 -10.05 -1.33 5.68
CA TYR A 48 -10.49 -2.31 4.69
C TYR A 48 -9.63 -2.29 3.41
N VAL A 49 -9.08 -1.13 3.03
CA VAL A 49 -8.19 -1.00 1.87
C VAL A 49 -6.84 -1.67 2.17
N ASN A 50 -6.30 -1.50 3.39
CA ASN A 50 -5.08 -2.21 3.80
C ASN A 50 -5.28 -3.73 3.72
N GLN A 51 -6.41 -4.24 4.24
CA GLN A 51 -6.73 -5.67 4.22
C GLN A 51 -6.87 -6.22 2.80
N LEU A 52 -7.56 -5.50 1.91
CA LEU A 52 -7.72 -5.91 0.51
C LEU A 52 -6.40 -5.85 -0.26
N LEU A 53 -5.60 -4.80 -0.05
CA LEU A 53 -4.28 -4.68 -0.67
C LEU A 53 -3.29 -5.74 -0.18
N GLU A 54 -3.30 -6.06 1.12
CA GLU A 54 -2.48 -7.14 1.66
C GLU A 54 -2.85 -8.46 0.99
N LYS A 55 -4.15 -8.79 0.90
CA LYS A 55 -4.61 -10.02 0.25
C LYS A 55 -4.22 -10.06 -1.22
N ALA A 56 -4.41 -8.97 -1.96
CA ALA A 56 -4.05 -8.89 -3.37
C ALA A 56 -2.54 -9.10 -3.57
N VAL A 57 -1.69 -8.43 -2.78
CA VAL A 57 -0.23 -8.59 -2.85
C VAL A 57 0.21 -10.01 -2.53
N ARG A 58 -0.39 -10.67 -1.53
CA ARG A 58 -0.08 -12.07 -1.21
C ARG A 58 -0.38 -13.01 -2.37
N ILE A 59 -1.50 -12.80 -3.06
CA ILE A 59 -1.90 -13.58 -4.24
C ILE A 59 -0.94 -13.29 -5.41
N ASP A 60 -0.73 -12.01 -5.73
CA ASP A 60 -0.02 -11.59 -6.94
C ASP A 60 1.50 -11.81 -6.87
N PHE A 61 2.10 -11.73 -5.68
CA PHE A 61 3.57 -11.76 -5.50
C PHE A 61 4.07 -12.93 -4.64
N LEU A 62 3.26 -13.44 -3.72
CA LEU A 62 3.70 -14.46 -2.76
C LEU A 62 3.13 -15.86 -3.04
N HIS A 63 2.20 -15.98 -3.99
CA HIS A 63 1.54 -17.25 -4.36
C HIS A 63 0.87 -17.95 -3.16
N GLU A 64 0.45 -17.18 -2.17
CA GLU A 64 -0.28 -17.67 -1.01
C GLU A 64 -1.78 -17.69 -1.33
N ASN A 65 -2.41 -18.86 -1.19
CA ASN A 65 -3.85 -19.07 -1.34
C ASN A 65 -4.59 -18.94 0.00
#